data_AF-A0A9E3CKZ8-F1
#
_entry.id   AF-A0A9E3CKZ8-F1
#
_cell.length_a   1.000
_cell.length_b   1.000
_cell.length_c   1.000
_cell.angle_alpha   90.00
_cell.angle_beta   90.00
_cell.angle_gamma   90.00
#
_symmetry.space_group_name_H-M   'P 1'
#
loop_
_entity.id
_entity.type
_entity.pdbx_description
1 polymer ?
#
loop_
_entity_poly.entity_id
_entity_poly.type
_entity_poly.pdbx_seq_one_letter_code
_entity_poly.pdbx_strand_id
1 'polypeptide(L)'
;MAENTTNRTVEDAAITWVIAVENAAGRDATDTRGRGAAGDVSSPSLTIEVKAYGRSARGTDLWLEDRQIREAEANPEFAVYVVENVRQGDPDQFRLTVLSGDRLQRLLERKRQQTYWTVPWPVADYDADPPQTHLTL
;
A
#
# COMPACT_ATOMS: atom_id res chain seq x y z
N MET A 1 8.41 16.71 -12.71
CA MET A 1 7.47 15.66 -13.17
C MET A 1 6.06 16.04 -12.69
N ALA A 2 5.01 15.43 -13.22
CA ALA A 2 3.64 15.75 -12.81
C ALA A 2 3.34 15.16 -11.42
N GLU A 3 2.58 15.90 -10.60
CA GLU A 3 2.17 15.45 -9.26
C GLU A 3 1.18 14.27 -9.35
N ASN A 4 1.27 13.31 -8.41
CA ASN A 4 0.33 12.20 -8.28
C ASN A 4 -0.92 12.65 -7.49
N THR A 5 -1.96 13.03 -8.23
CA THR A 5 -3.14 13.71 -7.69
C THR A 5 -4.15 12.79 -6.99
N THR A 6 -4.11 11.47 -7.26
CA THR A 6 -5.03 10.49 -6.67
C THR A 6 -4.30 9.41 -5.86
N ASN A 7 -5.02 8.71 -4.97
CA ASN A 7 -4.44 7.57 -4.26
C ASN A 7 -4.00 6.45 -5.21
N ARG A 8 -4.78 6.21 -6.28
CA ARG A 8 -4.42 5.22 -7.31
C ARG A 8 -3.12 5.61 -8.03
N THR A 9 -2.97 6.87 -8.44
CA THR A 9 -1.72 7.32 -9.08
C THR A 9 -0.52 7.25 -8.14
N VAL A 10 -0.71 7.45 -6.84
CA VAL A 10 0.35 7.28 -5.83
C VAL A 10 0.73 5.80 -5.70
N GLU A 11 -0.24 4.91 -5.63
CA GLU A 11 -0.01 3.47 -5.58
C GLU A 11 0.71 2.95 -6.84
N ASP A 12 0.21 3.31 -8.02
CA ASP A 12 0.78 2.90 -9.32
C ASP A 12 2.23 3.38 -9.48
N ALA A 13 2.53 4.63 -9.08
CA ALA A 13 3.89 5.17 -9.12
C ALA A 13 4.84 4.43 -8.17
N ALA A 14 4.38 4.09 -6.96
CA ALA A 14 5.18 3.34 -6.00
C ALA A 14 5.49 1.93 -6.48
N ILE A 15 4.50 1.21 -7.03
CA ILE A 15 4.67 -0.15 -7.54
C ILE A 15 5.61 -0.18 -8.74
N THR A 16 5.40 0.73 -9.70
CA THR A 16 6.27 0.88 -10.87
C THR A 16 7.72 1.11 -10.43
N TRP A 17 7.92 1.97 -9.42
CA TRP A 17 9.24 2.26 -8.88
C TRP A 17 9.85 1.07 -8.14
N VAL A 18 9.08 0.33 -7.32
CA VAL A 18 9.57 -0.89 -6.64
C VAL A 18 10.03 -1.94 -7.66
N ILE A 19 9.26 -2.17 -8.72
CA ILE A 19 9.66 -3.08 -9.80
C ILE A 19 10.98 -2.63 -10.43
N ALA A 20 11.15 -1.32 -10.70
CA ALA A 20 12.39 -0.79 -11.23
C ALA A 20 13.57 -0.97 -10.25
N VAL A 21 13.36 -0.78 -8.95
CA VAL A 21 14.37 -0.99 -7.90
C VAL A 21 14.80 -2.46 -7.85
N GLU A 22 13.86 -3.40 -7.88
CA GLU A 22 14.16 -4.83 -7.88
C GLU A 22 14.91 -5.25 -9.16
N ASN A 23 14.45 -4.80 -10.33
CA ASN A 23 15.10 -5.06 -11.61
C ASN A 23 16.52 -4.50 -11.66
N ALA A 24 16.74 -3.29 -11.14
CA ALA A 24 18.07 -2.69 -11.04
C ALA A 24 19.01 -3.48 -10.11
N ALA A 25 18.45 -4.20 -9.14
CA ALA A 25 19.19 -5.12 -8.28
C ALA A 25 19.31 -6.55 -8.85
N GLY A 26 18.98 -6.74 -10.13
CA GLY A 26 19.11 -8.02 -10.84
C GLY A 26 18.00 -9.02 -10.57
N ARG A 27 16.87 -8.59 -9.99
CA ARG A 27 15.72 -9.42 -9.67
C ARG A 27 14.59 -9.12 -10.65
N ASP A 28 14.16 -10.12 -11.43
CA ASP A 28 13.11 -10.00 -12.45
C ASP A 28 11.71 -9.83 -11.82
N ALA A 29 11.39 -8.60 -11.41
CA ALA A 29 10.18 -8.29 -10.66
C ALA A 29 8.99 -7.93 -11.58
N THR A 30 7.79 -8.35 -11.17
CA THR A 30 6.56 -8.21 -11.96
C THR A 30 5.37 -7.77 -11.10
N ASP A 31 4.48 -6.95 -11.68
CA ASP A 31 3.20 -6.55 -11.05
C ASP A 31 2.23 -7.75 -11.01
N THR A 32 1.76 -8.10 -9.81
CA THR A 32 0.85 -9.23 -9.56
C THR A 32 -0.56 -8.81 -9.16
N ARG A 33 -0.86 -7.50 -9.14
CA ARG A 33 -2.20 -7.00 -8.79
C ARG A 33 -3.27 -7.54 -9.73
N GLY A 34 -4.48 -7.70 -9.21
CA GLY A 34 -5.63 -8.24 -9.94
C GLY A 34 -5.57 -9.75 -10.22
N ARG A 35 -4.50 -10.45 -9.79
CA ARG A 35 -4.33 -11.91 -10.01
C ARG A 35 -4.62 -12.76 -8.76
N GLY A 36 -5.14 -12.14 -7.70
CA GLY A 36 -5.38 -12.79 -6.40
C GLY A 36 -4.11 -13.07 -5.58
N ALA A 37 -2.94 -12.57 -6.01
CA ALA A 37 -1.69 -12.71 -5.29
C ALA A 37 -1.74 -12.03 -3.91
N ALA A 38 -0.98 -12.53 -2.94
CA ALA A 38 -0.91 -11.98 -1.60
C ALA A 38 -0.08 -10.69 -1.51
N GLY A 39 0.79 -10.42 -2.49
CA GLY A 39 1.52 -9.15 -2.65
C GLY A 39 1.24 -8.48 -3.99
N ASP A 40 1.61 -7.22 -4.08
CA ASP A 40 1.50 -6.39 -5.29
C ASP A 40 2.59 -6.68 -6.32
N VAL A 41 3.77 -7.11 -5.85
CA VAL A 41 4.92 -7.40 -6.70
C VAL A 41 5.47 -8.80 -6.37
N SER A 42 5.70 -9.60 -7.41
CA SER A 42 6.50 -10.81 -7.32
C SER A 42 7.92 -10.50 -7.79
N SER A 43 8.90 -10.85 -6.98
CA SER A 43 10.33 -10.74 -7.29
C SER A 43 10.97 -12.10 -6.99
N PRO A 44 12.07 -12.51 -7.67
CA PRO A 44 12.74 -13.76 -7.35
C PRO A 44 12.94 -13.97 -5.86
N SER A 45 12.36 -15.07 -5.35
CA SER A 45 12.34 -15.44 -3.94
C SER A 45 11.65 -14.46 -3.00
N LEU A 46 10.84 -13.50 -3.46
CA LEU A 46 10.11 -12.57 -2.61
C LEU A 46 8.65 -12.37 -3.06
N THR A 47 7.75 -12.37 -2.09
CA THR A 47 6.39 -11.84 -2.24
C THR A 47 6.36 -10.45 -1.61
N ILE A 48 6.15 -9.40 -2.39
CA ILE A 48 6.27 -8.02 -1.93
C ILE A 48 4.90 -7.34 -1.92
N GLU A 49 4.49 -6.88 -0.73
CA GLU A 49 3.36 -5.95 -0.56
C GLU A 49 3.88 -4.51 -0.53
N VAL A 50 3.30 -3.61 -1.32
CA VAL A 50 3.73 -2.22 -1.41
C VAL A 50 2.77 -1.31 -0.64
N LYS A 51 3.30 -0.56 0.33
CA LYS A 51 2.54 0.49 1.04
C LYS A 51 3.02 1.86 0.59
N ALA A 52 2.20 2.51 -0.24
CA ALA A 52 2.50 3.81 -0.83
C ALA A 52 1.97 4.97 0.02
N TYR A 53 2.84 5.92 0.35
CA TYR A 53 2.52 7.12 1.09
C TYR A 53 2.88 8.36 0.27
N GLY A 54 1.88 9.20 0.00
CA GLY A 54 2.10 10.44 -0.74
C GLY A 54 3.10 11.38 -0.07
N ARG A 55 3.17 11.37 1.27
CA ARG A 55 4.15 12.14 2.06
C ARG A 55 4.98 11.21 2.95
N SER A 56 4.48 10.90 4.14
CA SER A 56 5.18 10.03 5.09
C SER A 56 4.22 9.04 5.75
N ALA A 57 4.75 7.86 6.06
CA ALA A 57 4.15 6.81 6.89
C ALA A 57 4.36 7.05 8.40
N ARG A 58 5.02 8.15 8.80
CA ARG A 58 5.34 8.41 10.19
C ARG A 58 4.09 8.51 11.05
N GLY A 59 3.99 7.62 12.03
CA GLY A 59 2.91 7.61 13.02
C GLY A 59 1.61 6.97 12.52
N THR A 60 1.61 6.35 11.33
CA THR A 60 0.46 5.61 10.81
C THR A 60 0.61 4.12 11.10
N ASP A 61 -0.51 3.43 11.32
CA ASP A 61 -0.53 1.97 11.33
C ASP A 61 -0.31 1.43 9.91
N LEU A 62 0.30 0.24 9.80
CA LEU A 62 0.42 -0.50 8.54
C LEU A 62 -0.83 -1.37 8.36
N TRP A 63 -1.69 -0.97 7.44
CA TRP A 63 -2.92 -1.69 7.13
C TRP A 63 -2.59 -2.86 6.22
N LEU A 64 -2.74 -4.09 6.73
CA LEU A 64 -2.59 -5.32 5.97
C LEU A 64 -3.94 -6.05 5.94
N GLU A 65 -4.30 -6.56 4.77
CA GLU A 65 -5.46 -7.42 4.60
C GLU A 65 -5.23 -8.79 5.26
N ASP A 66 -6.30 -9.51 5.60
CA ASP A 66 -6.21 -10.84 6.23
C ASP A 66 -5.33 -11.81 5.41
N ARG A 67 -5.44 -11.80 4.07
CA ARG A 67 -4.58 -12.61 3.19
C ARG A 67 -3.10 -12.25 3.28
N GLN A 68 -2.79 -10.96 3.46
CA GLN A 68 -1.41 -10.47 3.59
C GLN A 68 -0.84 -10.85 4.97
N ILE A 69 -1.65 -10.78 6.03
CA ILE A 69 -1.25 -11.24 7.36
C ILE A 69 -0.93 -12.73 7.33
N ARG A 70 -1.83 -13.55 6.76
CA ARG A 70 -1.62 -15.01 6.66
C ARG A 70 -0.37 -15.36 5.85
N GLU A 71 -0.16 -14.68 4.72
CA GLU A 71 1.04 -14.84 3.93
C GLU A 71 2.30 -14.48 4.74
N ALA A 72 2.30 -13.32 5.40
CA ALA A 72 3.45 -12.85 6.18
C ALA A 72 3.81 -13.77 7.37
N GLU A 73 2.84 -14.49 7.92
CA GLU A 73 3.06 -15.47 9.00
C GLU A 73 3.58 -16.81 8.50
N ALA A 74 3.15 -17.23 7.30
CA ALA A 74 3.49 -18.54 6.74
C ALA A 74 4.73 -18.53 5.83
N ASN A 75 5.02 -17.38 5.21
CA ASN A 75 6.06 -17.22 4.19
C ASN A 75 7.18 -16.32 4.71
N PRO A 76 8.39 -16.85 4.99
CA PRO A 76 9.52 -16.04 5.44
C PRO A 76 10.03 -15.05 4.37
N GLU A 77 9.68 -15.30 3.11
CA GLU A 77 10.03 -14.47 1.96
C GLU A 77 8.99 -13.38 1.65
N PHE A 78 7.99 -13.21 2.53
CA PHE A 78 7.08 -12.08 2.43
C PHE A 78 7.73 -10.80 2.98
N ALA A 79 7.64 -9.72 2.21
CA ALA A 79 8.17 -8.42 2.59
C ALA A 79 7.14 -7.31 2.38
N VAL A 80 7.16 -6.31 3.26
CA VAL A 80 6.41 -5.07 3.08
C VAL A 80 7.38 -3.96 2.69
N TYR A 81 7.20 -3.42 1.50
CA TYR A 81 7.98 -2.30 0.97
C TYR A 81 7.18 -1.02 1.20
N VAL A 82 7.64 -0.19 2.13
CA VAL A 82 7.01 1.11 2.43
C VAL A 82 7.69 2.17 1.57
N VAL A 83 6.92 2.78 0.68
CA VAL A 83 7.39 3.82 -0.25
C VAL A 83 6.80 5.16 0.16
N GLU A 84 7.66 6.11 0.52
CA GLU A 84 7.28 7.46 0.96
C GLU A 84 7.66 8.53 -0.07
N ASN A 85 7.11 9.74 0.12
CA ASN A 85 7.32 10.92 -0.72
C ASN A 85 6.88 10.73 -2.19
N VAL A 86 5.82 9.96 -2.41
CA VAL A 86 5.38 9.59 -3.76
C VAL A 86 4.55 10.68 -4.43
N ARG A 87 3.84 11.53 -3.67
CA ARG A 87 2.88 12.50 -4.24
C ARG A 87 3.56 13.50 -5.17
N GLN A 88 4.77 13.94 -4.83
CA GLN A 88 5.49 14.95 -5.62
C GLN A 88 5.87 14.47 -7.04
N GLY A 89 5.88 13.16 -7.29
CA GLY A 89 5.97 12.60 -8.65
C GLY A 89 7.38 12.37 -9.21
N ASP A 90 8.45 12.71 -8.50
CA ASP A 90 9.84 12.45 -8.87
C ASP A 90 10.39 11.18 -8.18
N PRO A 91 10.62 10.06 -8.90
CA PRO A 91 11.11 8.81 -8.34
C PRO A 91 12.48 8.92 -7.64
N ASP A 92 13.31 9.88 -8.02
CA ASP A 92 14.62 10.09 -7.39
C ASP A 92 14.50 10.63 -5.95
N GLN A 93 13.31 11.14 -5.59
CA GLN A 93 13.00 11.61 -4.24
C GLN A 93 12.16 10.62 -3.44
N PHE A 94 11.81 9.47 -4.00
CA PHE A 94 11.10 8.43 -3.26
C PHE A 94 12.02 7.84 -2.20
N ARG A 95 11.42 7.35 -1.11
CA ARG A 95 12.16 6.70 -0.03
C ARG A 95 11.59 5.32 0.20
N LEU A 96 12.46 4.32 0.20
CA LEU A 96 12.10 2.94 0.47
C LEU A 96 12.51 2.54 1.89
N THR A 97 11.56 1.99 2.64
CA THR A 97 11.85 1.19 3.85
C THR A 97 11.40 -0.24 3.61
N VAL A 98 12.32 -1.18 3.70
CA VAL A 98 12.02 -2.62 3.61
C VAL A 98 11.76 -3.19 5.02
N LEU A 99 10.62 -3.86 5.15
CA LEU A 99 10.23 -4.62 6.34
C LEU A 99 10.11 -6.09 5.96
N SER A 100 11.07 -6.90 6.38
CA SER A 100 11.10 -8.35 6.14
C SER A 100 11.69 -9.08 7.34
N GLY A 101 11.58 -10.42 7.34
CA GLY A 101 12.13 -11.30 8.36
C GLY A 101 11.75 -10.86 9.78
N ASP A 102 12.70 -10.91 10.70
CA ASP A 102 12.47 -10.59 12.12
C ASP A 102 11.91 -9.18 12.35
N ARG A 103 12.24 -8.22 11.48
CA ARG A 103 11.73 -6.85 11.61
C ARG A 103 10.22 -6.82 11.35
N LEU A 104 9.76 -7.53 10.32
CA LEU A 104 8.35 -7.64 10.03
C LEU A 104 7.63 -8.47 11.10
N GLN A 105 8.21 -9.60 11.52
CA GLN A 105 7.62 -10.45 12.56
C GLN A 105 7.35 -9.69 13.87
N ARG A 106 8.30 -8.88 14.36
CA ARG A 106 8.11 -8.02 15.54
C ARG A 106 7.00 -6.96 15.39
N LEU A 107 6.67 -6.56 14.17
CA LEU A 107 5.52 -5.68 13.91
C LEU A 107 4.22 -6.49 13.97
N LEU A 108 4.20 -7.67 13.35
CA LEU A 108 3.04 -8.57 13.30
C LEU A 108 2.63 -9.12 14.67
N GLU A 109 3.57 -9.26 15.62
CA GLU A 109 3.27 -9.61 17.02
C GLU A 109 2.35 -8.57 17.71
N ARG A 110 2.36 -7.33 17.23
CA ARG A 110 1.59 -6.21 17.79
C ARG A 110 0.33 -5.90 16.99
N LYS A 111 0.01 -6.71 15.97
CA LYS A 111 -1.15 -6.48 15.10
C LYS A 111 -2.45 -6.48 15.91
N ARG A 112 -3.40 -5.67 15.46
CA ARG A 112 -4.76 -5.64 15.99
C ARG A 112 -5.72 -5.86 14.85
N GLN A 113 -6.58 -6.87 14.97
CA GLN A 113 -7.62 -7.08 13.97
C GLN A 113 -8.64 -5.95 14.07
N GLN A 114 -8.97 -5.36 12.92
CA GLN A 114 -10.04 -4.39 12.79
C GLN A 114 -11.03 -4.89 11.75
N THR A 115 -12.32 -4.75 12.03
CA THR A 115 -13.40 -5.19 11.13
C THR A 115 -14.19 -3.96 10.69
N TYR A 116 -14.33 -3.79 9.38
CA TYR A 116 -15.06 -2.68 8.78
C TYR A 116 -16.08 -3.20 7.79
N TRP A 117 -17.19 -2.48 7.69
CA TRP A 117 -18.20 -2.67 6.64
C TRP A 117 -18.08 -1.52 5.66
N THR A 118 -17.96 -1.84 4.37
CA THR A 118 -18.07 -0.83 3.32
C THR A 118 -19.55 -0.65 2.99
N VAL A 119 -20.06 0.57 3.15
CA VAL A 119 -21.43 0.93 2.77
C VAL A 119 -21.34 1.74 1.47
N PRO A 120 -21.84 1.24 0.33
CA PRO A 120 -21.89 2.02 -0.89
C PRO A 120 -22.78 3.25 -0.69
N TRP A 121 -22.25 4.42 -1.04
CA TRP A 121 -23.05 5.63 -1.19
C TRP A 121 -23.06 6.01 -2.67
N PRO A 122 -24.14 5.70 -3.40
CA PRO A 122 -24.24 6.05 -4.81
C PRO A 122 -24.06 7.55 -5.01
N VAL A 123 -23.32 7.91 -6.07
CA VAL A 123 -23.08 9.33 -6.41
C VAL A 123 -24.41 10.07 -6.61
N ALA A 124 -25.41 9.41 -7.22
CA ALA A 124 -26.74 9.99 -7.39
C ALA A 124 -27.41 10.36 -6.06
N ASP A 125 -27.23 9.54 -5.01
CA ASP A 125 -27.78 9.81 -3.68
C ASP A 125 -26.98 10.92 -2.99
N TYR A 126 -25.66 10.96 -3.15
CA TYR A 126 -24.81 12.05 -2.66
C TYR A 126 -25.19 13.40 -3.27
N ASP A 127 -25.37 13.45 -4.59
CA ASP A 127 -25.74 14.67 -5.31
C ASP A 127 -27.16 15.14 -4.99
N ALA A 128 -28.05 14.23 -4.58
CA ALA A 128 -29.43 14.53 -4.22
C ALA A 128 -29.61 15.12 -2.81
N ASP A 129 -28.63 14.91 -1.92
CA ASP A 129 -28.66 15.44 -0.55
C ASP A 129 -27.80 16.71 -0.43
N PRO A 130 -28.40 17.93 -0.51
CA PRO A 130 -27.64 19.15 -0.33
C PRO A 130 -27.05 19.24 1.09
N PRO A 131 -25.84 19.82 1.27
CA PRO A 131 -25.23 19.96 2.58
C PRO A 131 -26.15 20.75 3.52
N GLN A 132 -26.52 20.17 4.66
CA GLN A 132 -27.36 20.89 5.62
C GLN A 132 -26.54 21.94 6.37
N THR A 133 -26.87 23.21 6.17
CA THR A 133 -26.16 24.34 6.78
C THR A 133 -26.57 24.64 8.23
N HIS A 134 -27.68 24.08 8.72
CA HIS A 134 -28.16 24.30 10.09
C HIS A 134 -28.74 23.00 10.67
N LEU A 135 -27.95 22.30 11.50
CA LEU A 135 -28.46 21.21 12.34
C LEU A 135 -29.07 21.84 13.61
N THR A 136 -30.39 21.84 13.72
CA THR A 136 -31.04 22.11 15.00
C THR A 136 -31.19 20.77 15.71
N LEU A 137 -30.39 20.56 16.76
CA LEU A 137 -30.48 19.38 17.66
C LEU A 137 -31.74 19.45 18.51
#